data_AF-A0A0F9DLT6-F1
#
_entry.id   AF-A0A0F9DLT6-F1
#
_cell.length_a   1.000
_cell.length_b   1.000
_cell.length_c   1.000
_cell.angle_alpha   90.00
_cell.angle_beta   90.00
_cell.angle_gamma   90.00
#
_symmetry.space_group_name_H-M   'P 1'
#
loop_
_entity.id
_entity.type
_entity.pdbx_description
1 polymer ?
#
loop_
_entity_poly.entity_id
_entity_poly.type
_entity_poly.pdbx_seq_one_letter_code
_entity_poly.pdbx_strand_id
1 'polypeptide(L)'
;MTVNQKEFDNIIQKFDTEDSSFRGDIWHRCRKLLCKGYIYEAYALLLATWNFARIRFIMTKLDSKTLSDLINETEVLYKNINEKFFIQVDFNNLKLSNNIKEIYAKFRKIKGIEQTGASKLMALRKPDLFVMWDTGIRKYYKINNKGTPDNYLNYLKILQKEFKHIKWDRIDKPFAKAIDEYNYYINHVKMH
;
A
#
# COMPACT_ATOMS: atom_id res chain seq x y z
N MET A 1 19.87 -5.76 5.90
CA MET A 1 20.44 -6.67 4.89
C MET A 1 19.84 -6.25 3.56
N THR A 2 20.65 -6.18 2.52
CA THR A 2 20.16 -5.84 1.19
C THR A 2 19.57 -7.10 0.57
N VAL A 3 18.31 -7.05 0.12
CA VAL A 3 17.61 -8.19 -0.50
C VAL A 3 18.34 -8.58 -1.79
N ASN A 4 18.62 -9.86 -2.05
CA ASN A 4 19.27 -10.25 -3.31
C ASN A 4 18.25 -10.57 -4.41
N GLN A 5 18.60 -10.35 -5.69
CA GLN A 5 17.69 -10.55 -6.83
C GLN A 5 17.10 -11.97 -6.88
N LYS A 6 17.95 -12.99 -6.75
CA LYS A 6 17.53 -14.39 -6.84
C LYS A 6 16.54 -14.77 -5.73
N GLU A 7 16.78 -14.31 -4.50
CA GLU A 7 15.88 -14.50 -3.36
C GLU A 7 14.55 -13.78 -3.59
N PHE A 8 14.60 -12.53 -4.08
CA PHE A 8 13.40 -11.78 -4.41
C PHE A 8 12.54 -12.53 -5.43
N ASP A 9 13.12 -12.90 -6.57
CA ASP A 9 12.41 -13.59 -7.65
C ASP A 9 11.82 -14.93 -7.17
N ASN A 10 12.61 -15.70 -6.40
CA ASN A 10 12.14 -16.96 -5.82
C ASN A 10 10.95 -16.76 -4.87
N ILE A 11 10.99 -15.74 -4.01
CA ILE A 11 9.90 -15.46 -3.07
C ILE A 11 8.65 -15.00 -3.82
N ILE A 12 8.79 -14.13 -4.83
CA ILE A 12 7.65 -13.71 -5.64
C ILE A 12 7.05 -14.89 -6.40
N GLN A 13 7.88 -15.77 -6.97
CA GLN A 13 7.40 -16.97 -7.64
C GLN A 13 6.60 -17.87 -6.69
N LYS A 14 7.13 -18.08 -5.47
CA LYS A 14 6.43 -18.85 -4.43
C LYS A 14 5.11 -18.19 -4.04
N PHE A 15 5.11 -16.88 -3.84
CA PHE A 15 3.90 -16.12 -3.55
C PHE A 15 2.86 -16.31 -4.67
N ASP A 16 3.27 -16.23 -5.94
CA ASP A 16 2.36 -16.42 -7.07
C ASP A 16 1.78 -17.84 -7.16
N THR A 17 2.56 -18.86 -6.78
CA THR A 17 2.11 -20.27 -6.82
C THR A 17 1.30 -20.69 -5.59
N GLU A 18 1.70 -20.22 -4.40
CA GLU A 18 1.15 -20.64 -3.11
C GLU A 18 0.01 -19.71 -2.66
N ASP A 19 0.15 -18.42 -2.93
CA ASP A 19 -0.83 -17.37 -2.60
C ASP A 19 -1.63 -16.96 -3.84
N SER A 20 -2.21 -17.95 -4.52
CA SER A 20 -3.31 -17.77 -5.49
C SER A 20 -4.61 -17.33 -4.79
N SER A 21 -4.50 -16.55 -3.72
CA SER A 21 -5.62 -16.28 -2.84
C SER A 21 -6.61 -15.32 -3.45
N PHE A 22 -7.85 -15.54 -3.05
CA PHE A 22 -8.95 -14.58 -3.07
C PHE A 22 -8.53 -13.11 -2.85
N ARG A 23 -7.48 -12.84 -2.06
CA ARG A 23 -6.99 -11.48 -1.82
C ARG A 23 -6.36 -10.85 -3.07
N GLY A 24 -5.48 -11.56 -3.77
CA GLY A 24 -4.88 -11.08 -5.03
C GLY A 24 -5.95 -10.74 -6.07
N ASP A 25 -6.94 -11.62 -6.21
CA ASP A 25 -8.10 -11.39 -7.07
C ASP A 25 -8.89 -10.13 -6.71
N ILE A 26 -9.10 -9.89 -5.41
CA ILE A 26 -9.76 -8.66 -4.95
C ILE A 26 -8.95 -7.42 -5.33
N TRP A 27 -7.63 -7.44 -5.17
CA TRP A 27 -6.79 -6.32 -5.59
C TRP A 27 -7.02 -5.98 -7.07
N HIS A 28 -6.98 -6.98 -7.95
CA HIS A 28 -7.24 -6.77 -9.38
C HIS A 28 -8.66 -6.27 -9.66
N ARG A 29 -9.68 -6.76 -8.95
CA ARG A 29 -11.06 -6.28 -9.08
C ARG A 29 -11.19 -4.81 -8.65
N CYS A 30 -10.60 -4.43 -7.52
CA CYS A 30 -10.56 -3.05 -7.05
C CYS A 30 -9.85 -2.13 -8.07
N ARG A 31 -8.75 -2.60 -8.66
CA ARG A 31 -8.04 -1.87 -9.72
C ARG A 31 -8.91 -1.67 -10.97
N LYS A 32 -9.64 -2.70 -11.40
CA LYS A 32 -10.60 -2.59 -12.52
C LYS A 32 -11.70 -1.58 -12.24
N LEU A 33 -12.21 -1.52 -11.01
CA LEU A 33 -13.18 -0.50 -10.59
C LEU A 33 -12.59 0.91 -10.67
N LEU A 34 -11.38 1.12 -10.13
CA LEU A 34 -10.68 2.41 -10.22
C LEU A 34 -10.49 2.87 -11.67
N CYS A 35 -10.06 1.98 -12.56
CA CYS A 35 -9.87 2.31 -13.97
C CYS A 35 -11.17 2.73 -14.67
N LYS A 36 -12.33 2.30 -14.15
CA LYS A 36 -13.66 2.68 -14.65
C LYS A 36 -14.25 3.91 -13.95
N GLY A 37 -13.54 4.52 -13.01
CA GLY A 37 -13.99 5.69 -12.25
C GLY A 37 -14.77 5.36 -10.97
N TYR A 38 -14.94 4.08 -10.62
CA TYR A 38 -15.64 3.64 -9.41
C TYR A 38 -14.69 3.65 -8.19
N ILE A 39 -14.21 4.84 -7.81
CA ILE A 39 -13.19 5.00 -6.76
C ILE A 39 -13.73 4.60 -5.39
N TYR A 40 -14.94 5.04 -5.06
CA TYR A 40 -15.58 4.72 -3.79
C TYR A 40 -15.75 3.20 -3.62
N GLU A 41 -16.30 2.53 -4.64
CA GLU A 41 -16.56 1.09 -4.64
C GLU A 41 -15.26 0.30 -4.55
N ALA A 42 -14.22 0.72 -5.26
CA ALA A 42 -12.90 0.10 -5.18
C ALA A 42 -12.32 0.19 -3.76
N TYR A 43 -12.43 1.35 -3.13
CA TYR A 43 -11.95 1.57 -1.76
C TYR A 43 -12.77 0.77 -0.76
N ALA A 44 -14.10 0.83 -0.85
CA ALA A 44 -15.01 0.08 0.00
C ALA A 44 -14.77 -1.43 -0.08
N LEU A 45 -14.60 -1.97 -1.30
CA LEU A 45 -14.33 -3.39 -1.51
C LEU A 45 -12.98 -3.82 -0.92
N LEU A 46 -11.91 -3.05 -1.15
CA LEU A 46 -10.59 -3.35 -0.59
C LEU A 46 -10.62 -3.34 0.93
N LEU A 47 -11.23 -2.30 1.49
CA LEU A 47 -11.37 -2.11 2.92
C LEU A 47 -12.17 -3.29 3.53
N ALA A 48 -13.34 -3.59 2.97
CA ALA A 48 -14.19 -4.68 3.44
C ALA A 48 -13.46 -6.02 3.49
N THR A 49 -12.59 -6.31 2.54
CA THR A 49 -11.99 -7.64 2.38
C THR A 49 -10.63 -7.78 3.06
N TRP A 50 -9.76 -6.79 2.95
CA TRP A 50 -8.39 -6.83 3.45
C TRP A 50 -8.23 -6.24 4.86
N ASN A 51 -9.29 -5.65 5.40
CA ASN A 51 -9.39 -5.22 6.80
C ASN A 51 -10.71 -5.70 7.44
N PHE A 52 -11.21 -6.85 6.97
CA PHE A 52 -12.53 -7.43 7.31
C PHE A 52 -12.79 -7.52 8.81
N ALA A 53 -11.80 -7.96 9.60
CA ALA A 53 -11.94 -8.08 11.05
C ALA A 53 -12.25 -6.73 11.74
N ARG A 54 -11.74 -5.60 11.22
CA ARG A 54 -12.04 -4.27 11.75
C ARG A 54 -13.27 -3.66 11.10
N ILE A 55 -13.45 -3.86 9.79
CA ILE A 55 -14.55 -3.26 9.05
C ILE A 55 -15.89 -3.91 9.31
N ARG A 56 -15.95 -5.20 9.64
CA ARG A 56 -17.20 -5.83 10.08
C ARG A 56 -17.83 -5.09 11.27
N PHE A 57 -17.02 -4.50 12.15
CA PHE A 57 -17.51 -3.71 13.30
C PHE A 57 -17.82 -2.24 12.95
N ILE A 58 -17.35 -1.74 11.81
CA ILE A 58 -17.34 -0.32 11.46
C ILE A 58 -18.12 -0.02 10.18
N MET A 59 -18.55 -1.02 9.39
CA MET A 59 -19.35 -0.82 8.18
C MET A 59 -20.67 -0.10 8.46
N THR A 60 -21.17 -0.15 9.69
CA THR A 60 -22.32 0.63 10.16
C THR A 60 -22.00 2.09 10.51
N LYS A 61 -20.70 2.46 10.59
CA LYS A 61 -20.19 3.77 11.04
C LYS A 61 -19.28 4.47 10.03
N LEU A 62 -18.73 3.76 9.05
CA LEU A 62 -18.04 4.38 7.93
C LEU A 62 -19.11 4.98 7.02
N ASP A 63 -19.45 6.22 7.30
CA ASP A 63 -20.41 6.96 6.50
C ASP A 63 -19.89 7.13 5.06
N SER A 64 -20.75 6.82 4.10
CA SER A 64 -20.48 6.92 2.67
C SER A 64 -20.02 8.32 2.26
N LYS A 65 -20.61 9.36 2.85
CA LYS A 65 -20.27 10.75 2.58
C LYS A 65 -18.86 11.06 3.08
N THR A 66 -18.53 10.63 4.30
CA THR A 66 -17.17 10.77 4.85
C THR A 66 -16.08 10.18 3.95
N LEU A 67 -16.29 8.98 3.38
CA LEU A 67 -15.32 8.38 2.46
C LEU A 67 -15.25 9.12 1.12
N SER A 68 -16.41 9.57 0.60
CA SER A 68 -16.47 10.36 -0.64
C SER A 68 -15.74 11.70 -0.51
N ASP A 69 -15.97 12.44 0.57
CA ASP A 69 -15.32 13.72 0.84
C ASP A 69 -13.80 13.54 0.96
N LEU A 70 -13.36 12.48 1.64
CA LEU A 70 -11.96 12.12 1.76
C LEU A 70 -11.31 11.77 0.42
N ILE A 71 -12.02 11.06 -0.45
CA ILE A 71 -11.55 10.77 -1.81
C ILE A 71 -11.33 12.09 -2.57
N ASN A 72 -12.30 13.01 -2.53
CA ASN A 72 -12.20 14.29 -3.22
C ASN A 72 -11.04 15.16 -2.71
N GLU A 73 -10.87 15.25 -1.39
CA GLU A 73 -9.76 15.99 -0.77
C GLU A 73 -8.39 15.41 -1.15
N THR A 74 -8.25 14.09 -1.12
CA THR A 74 -6.98 13.44 -1.43
C THR A 74 -6.67 13.44 -2.93
N GLU A 75 -7.68 13.52 -3.79
CA GLU A 75 -7.51 13.56 -5.24
C GLU A 75 -6.72 14.79 -5.70
N VAL A 76 -6.94 15.95 -5.08
CA VAL A 76 -6.14 17.16 -5.33
C VAL A 76 -4.66 16.93 -5.00
N LEU A 77 -4.39 16.25 -3.89
CA LEU A 77 -3.02 15.93 -3.47
C LEU A 77 -2.37 14.88 -4.39
N TYR A 78 -3.12 13.89 -4.86
CA TYR A 78 -2.62 12.89 -5.81
C TYR A 78 -2.27 13.50 -7.17
N LYS A 79 -3.03 14.50 -7.63
CA LYS A 79 -2.73 15.27 -8.86
C LYS A 79 -1.41 16.04 -8.75
N ASN A 80 -1.01 16.42 -7.53
CA ASN A 80 0.25 17.11 -7.27
C ASN A 80 1.47 16.18 -7.14
N ILE A 81 1.28 14.87 -7.29
CA ILE A 81 2.35 13.87 -7.34
C ILE A 81 2.53 13.49 -8.81
N ASN A 82 3.62 13.93 -9.42
CA ASN A 82 3.90 13.68 -10.85
C ASN A 82 4.71 12.40 -11.05
N GLU A 83 5.33 11.91 -9.98
CA GLU A 83 6.17 10.74 -9.97
C GLU A 83 5.34 9.48 -10.22
N LYS A 84 5.86 8.63 -11.09
CA LYS A 84 5.19 7.39 -11.50
C LYS A 84 5.73 6.18 -10.77
N PHE A 85 7.06 6.10 -10.58
CA PHE A 85 7.71 4.86 -10.17
C PHE A 85 8.47 5.01 -8.85
N PHE A 86 8.17 4.11 -7.92
CA PHE A 86 8.73 4.03 -6.57
C PHE A 86 10.26 4.20 -6.52
N ILE A 87 10.97 3.63 -7.48
CA ILE A 87 12.44 3.62 -7.45
C ILE A 87 13.09 4.92 -7.92
N GLN A 88 12.38 5.72 -8.70
CA GLN A 88 12.87 6.97 -9.27
C GLN A 88 12.51 8.19 -8.41
N VAL A 89 11.63 7.99 -7.43
CA VAL A 89 11.09 9.06 -6.61
C VAL A 89 12.11 9.57 -5.61
N ASP A 90 12.28 10.89 -5.51
CA ASP A 90 13.00 11.48 -4.38
C ASP A 90 12.06 11.74 -3.20
N PHE A 91 12.03 10.80 -2.24
CA PHE A 91 11.26 10.96 -1.01
C PHE A 91 11.81 12.04 -0.05
N ASN A 92 12.95 12.67 -0.37
CA ASN A 92 13.46 13.84 0.37
C ASN A 92 12.95 15.17 -0.22
N ASN A 93 12.35 15.16 -1.42
CA ASN A 93 11.69 16.33 -1.97
C ASN A 93 10.57 16.78 -1.02
N LEU A 94 10.67 18.00 -0.49
CA LEU A 94 9.76 18.51 0.54
C LEU A 94 8.30 18.57 0.08
N LYS A 95 8.05 18.97 -1.17
CA LYS A 95 6.68 19.09 -1.72
C LYS A 95 6.03 17.71 -1.82
N LEU A 96 6.73 16.75 -2.42
CA LEU A 96 6.25 15.38 -2.55
C LEU A 96 6.03 14.73 -1.18
N SER A 97 7.04 14.80 -0.31
CA SER A 97 6.96 14.16 1.00
C SER A 97 5.87 14.76 1.88
N ASN A 98 5.58 16.06 1.77
CA ASN A 98 4.42 16.68 2.42
C ASN A 98 3.09 16.17 1.85
N ASN A 99 2.94 16.08 0.53
CA ASN A 99 1.73 15.52 -0.09
C ASN A 99 1.48 14.06 0.36
N ILE A 100 2.53 13.22 0.37
CA ILE A 100 2.44 11.83 0.83
C ILE A 100 1.97 11.77 2.29
N LYS A 101 2.61 12.56 3.17
CA LYS A 101 2.25 12.61 4.60
C LYS A 101 0.82 13.10 4.79
N GLU A 102 0.38 14.09 4.03
CA GLU A 102 -0.96 14.64 4.14
C GLU A 102 -2.03 13.64 3.69
N ILE A 103 -1.85 13.00 2.54
CA ILE A 103 -2.75 11.94 2.04
C ILE A 103 -2.87 10.83 3.10
N TYR A 104 -1.73 10.33 3.58
CA TYR A 104 -1.70 9.29 4.59
C TYR A 104 -2.36 9.74 5.91
N ALA A 105 -2.12 10.99 6.33
CA ALA A 105 -2.72 11.57 7.53
C ALA A 105 -4.25 11.69 7.42
N LYS A 106 -4.77 12.07 6.25
CA LYS A 106 -6.20 12.16 6.00
C LYS A 106 -6.86 10.77 6.08
N PHE A 107 -6.30 9.76 5.42
CA PHE A 107 -6.84 8.39 5.49
C PHE A 107 -6.78 7.78 6.89
N ARG A 108 -5.63 7.87 7.58
CA ARG A 108 -5.44 7.17 8.85
C ARG A 108 -6.31 7.69 10.01
N LYS A 109 -6.86 8.91 9.89
CA LYS A 109 -7.73 9.50 10.92
C LYS A 109 -9.10 8.84 10.96
N ILE A 110 -9.49 8.15 9.89
CA ILE A 110 -10.79 7.52 9.80
C ILE A 110 -10.75 6.15 10.46
N LYS A 111 -11.68 5.95 11.40
CA LYS A 111 -11.88 4.67 12.07
C LYS A 111 -12.24 3.61 11.03
N GLY A 112 -11.54 2.48 11.04
CA GLY A 112 -11.73 1.40 10.05
C GLY A 112 -10.79 1.48 8.84
N ILE A 113 -10.15 2.63 8.60
CA ILE A 113 -9.03 2.75 7.65
C ILE A 113 -7.71 2.68 8.43
N GLU A 114 -7.49 3.63 9.32
CA GLU A 114 -6.32 3.67 10.22
C GLU A 114 -4.99 3.49 9.48
N GLN A 115 -3.93 3.03 10.15
CA GLN A 115 -2.57 3.02 9.59
C GLN A 115 -2.40 2.03 8.43
N THR A 116 -2.91 0.81 8.60
CA THR A 116 -2.80 -0.26 7.60
C THR A 116 -3.70 0.03 6.40
N GLY A 117 -4.97 0.39 6.63
CA GLY A 117 -5.89 0.72 5.55
C GLY A 117 -5.44 1.94 4.75
N ALA A 118 -4.87 2.96 5.39
CA ALA A 118 -4.35 4.14 4.68
C ALA A 118 -3.29 3.75 3.63
N SER A 119 -2.31 2.92 4.01
CA SER A 119 -1.29 2.45 3.05
C SER A 119 -1.88 1.65 1.90
N LYS A 120 -2.92 0.84 2.17
CA LYS A 120 -3.60 0.00 1.17
C LYS A 120 -4.37 0.85 0.16
N LEU A 121 -5.08 1.87 0.62
CA LEU A 121 -5.79 2.81 -0.26
C LEU A 121 -4.81 3.60 -1.13
N MET A 122 -3.69 4.06 -0.55
CA MET A 122 -2.64 4.76 -1.29
C MET A 122 -2.02 3.89 -2.37
N ALA A 123 -1.62 2.66 -2.03
CA ALA A 123 -1.12 1.69 -3.01
C ALA A 123 -2.15 1.36 -4.06
N LEU A 124 -3.42 1.18 -3.70
CA LEU A 124 -4.46 0.90 -4.68
C LEU A 124 -4.61 2.06 -5.69
N ARG A 125 -4.51 3.32 -5.23
CA ARG A 125 -4.58 4.52 -6.08
C ARG A 125 -3.37 4.67 -6.98
N LYS A 126 -2.15 4.56 -6.44
CA LYS A 126 -0.88 4.68 -7.16
C LYS A 126 0.05 3.49 -6.85
N PRO A 127 -0.16 2.33 -7.49
CA PRO A 127 0.49 1.08 -7.14
C PRO A 127 1.93 0.99 -7.61
N ASP A 128 2.32 1.88 -8.53
CA ASP A 128 3.70 2.01 -8.99
C ASP A 128 4.54 2.84 -8.01
N LEU A 129 3.90 3.54 -7.07
CA LEU A 129 4.54 4.48 -6.15
C LEU A 129 4.48 4.04 -4.69
N PHE A 130 3.34 3.54 -4.21
CA PHE A 130 3.16 3.28 -2.79
C PHE A 130 3.21 1.78 -2.47
N VAL A 131 4.06 1.44 -1.51
CA VAL A 131 4.12 0.10 -0.93
C VAL A 131 3.19 0.03 0.28
N MET A 132 2.40 -1.05 0.35
CA MET A 132 1.50 -1.31 1.47
C MET A 132 2.28 -1.82 2.70
N TRP A 133 1.69 -1.69 3.88
CA TRP A 133 2.26 -2.30 5.08
C TRP A 133 1.18 -2.85 6.02
N ASP A 134 1.60 -3.70 6.95
CA ASP A 134 0.80 -4.12 8.09
C ASP A 134 1.63 -4.05 9.39
N THR A 135 1.07 -4.53 10.49
CA THR A 135 1.75 -4.51 11.79
C THR A 135 2.99 -5.41 11.83
N GLY A 136 2.97 -6.57 11.17
CA GLY A 136 4.12 -7.48 11.09
C GLY A 136 5.25 -6.86 10.29
N ILE A 137 4.95 -6.35 9.09
CA ILE A 137 5.90 -5.67 8.21
C ILE A 137 6.51 -4.45 8.90
N ARG A 138 5.70 -3.62 9.59
CA ARG A 138 6.22 -2.48 10.37
C ARG A 138 7.22 -2.90 11.45
N LYS A 139 6.89 -3.96 12.20
CA LYS A 139 7.77 -4.49 13.25
C LYS A 139 9.09 -4.99 12.67
N TYR A 140 9.05 -5.70 11.54
CA TYR A 140 10.24 -6.18 10.84
C TYR A 140 11.20 -5.06 10.47
N TYR A 141 10.66 -3.98 9.90
CA TYR A 141 11.43 -2.78 9.55
C TYR A 141 11.70 -1.84 10.74
N LYS A 142 11.40 -2.27 11.98
CA LYS A 142 11.58 -1.50 13.22
C LYS A 142 10.91 -0.12 13.15
N ILE A 143 9.81 -0.02 12.42
CA ILE A 143 9.00 1.19 12.36
C ILE A 143 8.09 1.24 13.58
N ASN A 144 7.98 2.42 14.18
CA ASN A 144 7.11 2.65 15.33
C ASN A 144 5.65 2.27 15.01
N ASN A 145 5.04 1.46 15.89
CA ASN A 145 3.67 0.97 15.74
C ASN A 145 2.59 2.07 15.78
N LYS A 146 2.93 3.31 16.20
CA LYS A 146 2.04 4.48 16.06
C LYS A 146 1.64 4.72 14.61
N GLY A 147 2.51 4.35 13.65
CA GLY A 147 2.27 4.48 12.21
C GLY A 147 1.84 5.89 11.82
N THR A 148 2.62 6.88 12.25
CA THR A 148 2.45 8.30 11.90
C THR A 148 2.77 8.52 10.41
N PRO A 149 2.40 9.69 9.84
CA PRO A 149 2.82 10.05 8.49
C PRO A 149 4.33 9.97 8.27
N ASP A 150 5.14 10.45 9.23
CA ASP A 150 6.61 10.34 9.15
C ASP A 150 7.08 8.90 9.23
N ASN A 151 6.41 8.04 10.01
CA ASN A 151 6.73 6.61 10.03
C ASN A 151 6.47 5.96 8.68
N TYR A 152 5.38 6.31 8.00
CA TYR A 152 5.08 5.77 6.66
C TYR A 152 6.06 6.27 5.61
N LEU A 153 6.38 7.57 5.61
CA LEU A 153 7.40 8.12 4.71
C LEU A 153 8.78 7.48 4.96
N ASN A 154 9.17 7.30 6.23
CA ASN A 154 10.42 6.62 6.58
C ASN A 154 10.43 5.17 6.10
N TYR A 155 9.31 4.47 6.19
CA TYR A 155 9.16 3.12 5.65
C TYR A 155 9.40 3.07 4.13
N LEU A 156 8.79 3.98 3.37
CA LEU A 156 9.03 4.07 1.91
C LEU A 156 10.51 4.31 1.59
N LYS A 157 11.19 5.17 2.35
CA LYS A 157 12.64 5.42 2.20
C LYS A 157 13.49 4.19 2.50
N ILE A 158 13.16 3.45 3.55
CA ILE A 158 13.87 2.20 3.92
C ILE A 158 13.72 1.19 2.79
N LEU A 159 12.49 0.95 2.33
CA LEU A 159 12.25 0.03 1.22
C LEU A 159 12.93 0.48 -0.06
N GLN A 160 12.92 1.76 -0.39
CA GLN A 160 13.60 2.24 -1.59
C GLN A 160 15.10 1.92 -1.51
N LYS A 161 15.73 2.16 -0.35
CA LYS A 161 17.14 1.81 -0.14
C LYS A 161 17.39 0.29 -0.24
N GLU A 162 16.47 -0.52 0.26
CA GLU A 162 16.60 -1.97 0.31
C GLU A 162 16.32 -2.68 -1.01
N PHE A 163 15.50 -2.09 -1.89
CA PHE A 163 15.07 -2.72 -3.14
C PHE A 163 15.56 -1.99 -4.41
N LYS A 164 16.28 -0.86 -4.30
CA LYS A 164 16.73 -0.07 -5.47
C LYS A 164 17.58 -0.77 -6.52
N HIS A 165 18.25 -1.85 -6.15
CA HIS A 165 19.12 -2.61 -7.06
C HIS A 165 18.39 -3.82 -7.66
N ILE A 166 17.15 -4.10 -7.25
CA ILE A 166 16.33 -5.16 -7.83
C ILE A 166 15.82 -4.68 -9.19
N LYS A 167 16.04 -5.50 -10.21
CA LYS A 167 15.50 -5.31 -11.55
C LYS A 167 14.10 -5.89 -11.59
N TRP A 168 13.14 -5.12 -12.08
CA TRP A 168 11.74 -5.51 -12.19
C TRP A 168 11.16 -5.07 -13.53
N ASP A 169 10.68 -6.03 -14.32
CA ASP A 169 10.23 -5.85 -15.70
C ASP A 169 8.83 -6.44 -15.96
N ARG A 170 8.16 -6.95 -14.93
CA ARG A 170 6.79 -7.48 -15.05
C ARG A 170 5.77 -6.37 -15.28
N ILE A 171 4.99 -6.53 -16.34
CA ILE A 171 3.93 -5.60 -16.76
C ILE A 171 2.64 -5.83 -15.96
N ASP A 172 2.36 -7.08 -15.60
CA ASP A 172 1.14 -7.49 -14.91
C ASP A 172 1.09 -7.07 -13.43
N LYS A 173 2.26 -6.77 -12.85
CA LYS A 173 2.43 -6.48 -11.42
C LYS A 173 3.37 -5.29 -11.20
N PRO A 174 2.88 -4.17 -10.64
CA PRO A 174 3.72 -3.04 -10.24
C PRO A 174 4.81 -3.43 -9.25
N PHE A 175 6.00 -2.82 -9.37
CA PHE A 175 7.12 -3.19 -8.51
C PHE A 175 6.82 -2.99 -7.01
N ALA A 176 6.15 -1.89 -6.65
CA ALA A 176 5.76 -1.65 -5.27
C ALA A 176 4.75 -2.70 -4.73
N LYS A 177 3.93 -3.32 -5.60
CA LYS A 177 3.11 -4.47 -5.21
C LYS A 177 3.95 -5.72 -4.97
N ALA A 178 4.95 -5.98 -5.81
CA ALA A 178 5.87 -7.09 -5.60
C ALA A 178 6.65 -6.95 -4.27
N ILE A 179 7.11 -5.74 -3.94
CA ILE A 179 7.77 -5.49 -2.64
C ILE A 179 6.83 -5.79 -1.46
N ASP A 180 5.55 -5.41 -1.56
CA ASP A 180 4.54 -5.76 -0.55
C ASP A 180 4.38 -7.27 -0.39
N GLU A 181 4.28 -8.02 -1.48
CA GLU A 181 4.12 -9.48 -1.46
C GLU A 181 5.34 -10.20 -0.92
N TYR A 182 6.54 -9.76 -1.33
CA TYR A 182 7.79 -10.21 -0.75
C TYR A 182 7.79 -10.02 0.77
N ASN A 183 7.46 -8.81 1.21
CA ASN A 183 7.40 -8.46 2.63
C ASN A 183 6.37 -9.29 3.38
N TYR A 184 5.22 -9.54 2.78
CA TYR A 184 4.20 -10.40 3.37
C TYR A 184 4.72 -11.82 3.56
N TYR A 185 5.33 -12.41 2.52
CA TYR A 185 5.83 -13.78 2.55
C TYR A 185 6.90 -13.98 3.64
N ILE A 186 7.89 -13.09 3.70
CA ILE A 186 8.98 -13.22 4.69
C ILE A 186 8.50 -13.03 6.12
N ASN A 187 7.41 -12.29 6.34
CA ASN A 187 6.91 -11.97 7.68
C ASN A 187 5.85 -12.92 8.19
N HIS A 188 5.01 -13.47 7.30
CA HIS A 188 3.85 -14.28 7.70
C HIS A 188 3.97 -15.74 7.30
N VAL A 189 4.81 -16.09 6.31
CA VAL A 189 4.95 -17.47 5.82
C VAL A 189 6.27 -18.09 6.27
N LYS A 190 7.39 -17.36 6.17
CA LYS A 190 8.73 -17.88 6.50
C LYS A 190 9.06 -17.89 8.02
N MET A 191 8.25 -17.21 8.85
CA MET A 191 8.46 -17.16 10.32
C MET A 191 7.70 -18.26 11.10
N HIS A 192 7.18 -19.26 10.39
CA HIS A 192 6.60 -20.49 10.91
C HIS A 192 7.28 -21.71 10.27
#